data_AF-A0A5K1C0G1-F1
#
_entry.id   AF-A0A5K1C0G1-F1
#
_cell.length_a   1.000
_cell.length_b   1.000
_cell.length_c   1.000
_cell.angle_alpha   90.00
_cell.angle_beta   90.00
_cell.angle_gamma   90.00
#
_symmetry.space_group_name_H-M   'P 1'
#
loop_
_entity.id
_entity.type
_entity.pdbx_description
1 polymer ?
#
loop_
_entity_poly.entity_id
_entity_poly.type
_entity_poly.pdbx_seq_one_letter_code
_entity_poly.pdbx_strand_id
1 'polypeptide(L)' 'RNAVMFLTGHNLQVKEIMYHIYKTTKSSLKSIVPKEIKLLKYLLNITDPEERFSALATAFSPGDEHEAKVIGSLHT' A
#
# COMPACT_ATOMS: atom_id res chain seq x y z
N ARG A 1 -21.94 41.26 8.03
CA ARG A 1 -21.47 40.83 6.69
C ARG A 1 -20.01 40.36 6.69
N ASN A 2 -19.08 41.05 7.37
CA ASN A 2 -17.66 40.68 7.37
C ASN A 2 -17.32 39.36 8.11
N ALA A 3 -18.00 39.05 9.23
CA ALA A 3 -17.73 37.83 9.99
C ALA A 3 -18.09 36.53 9.24
N VAL A 4 -19.19 36.54 8.46
CA VAL A 4 -19.61 35.37 7.67
C VAL A 4 -18.60 35.09 6.55
N MET A 5 -18.11 36.13 5.87
CA MET A 5 -17.07 35.98 4.84
C MET A 5 -15.74 35.43 5.40
N PHE A 6 -15.33 35.91 6.59
CA PHE A 6 -14.13 35.41 7.29
C PHE A 6 -14.26 33.94 7.69
N LEU A 7 -15.42 33.53 8.22
CA LEU A 7 -15.68 32.15 8.61
C LEU A 7 -15.80 31.21 7.40
N THR A 8 -16.41 31.65 6.29
CA THR A 8 -16.48 30.85 5.05
C THR A 8 -15.13 30.73 4.35
N GLY A 9 -14.30 31.77 4.37
CA GLY A 9 -12.96 31.75 3.79
C GLY A 9 -12.02 30.78 4.51
N HIS A 10 -12.08 30.74 5.84
CA HIS A 10 -11.28 29.81 6.65
C HIS A 10 -11.74 28.35 6.46
N ASN A 11 -13.06 28.10 6.35
CA ASN A 11 -13.58 26.76 6.03
C ASN A 11 -13.15 26.28 4.63
N LEU A 12 -13.07 27.18 3.66
CA LEU A 12 -12.59 26.84 2.32
C LEU A 12 -11.12 26.43 2.34
N GLN A 13 -10.26 27.16 3.05
CA GLN A 13 -8.84 26.83 3.18
C GLN A 13 -8.63 25.48 3.86
N VAL A 14 -9.36 25.20 4.95
CA VAL A 14 -9.29 23.89 5.63
C VAL A 14 -9.72 22.77 4.69
N LYS A 15 -10.80 22.96 3.93
CA LYS A 15 -11.27 21.97 2.94
C LYS A 15 -10.24 21.74 1.84
N GLU A 16 -9.59 22.78 1.34
CA GLU A 16 -8.56 22.68 0.30
C GLU A 16 -7.31 21.94 0.81
N ILE A 17 -6.84 22.28 2.01
CA ILE A 17 -5.72 21.59 2.67
C ILE A 17 -6.05 20.12 2.87
N MET A 18 -7.23 19.82 3.43
CA MET A 18 -7.66 18.43 3.67
C MET A 18 -7.83 17.65 2.38
N TYR A 19 -8.34 18.27 1.32
CA TYR A 19 -8.47 17.65 0.00
C TYR A 19 -7.10 17.39 -0.64
N HIS A 20 -6.14 18.30 -0.48
CA HIS A 20 -4.77 18.12 -0.97
C HIS A 20 -4.08 16.95 -0.24
N ILE A 21 -4.16 16.89 1.09
CA ILE A 21 -3.64 15.78 1.89
C ILE A 21 -4.28 14.46 1.45
N TYR A 22 -5.60 14.41 1.29
CA TYR A 22 -6.28 13.22 0.80
C TYR A 22 -5.77 12.77 -0.58
N LYS A 23 -5.65 13.68 -1.55
CA LYS A 23 -5.16 13.33 -2.90
C LYS A 23 -3.73 12.83 -2.88
N THR A 24 -2.84 13.52 -2.16
CA THR A 24 -1.42 13.16 -2.05
C THR A 24 -1.25 11.81 -1.34
N THR A 25 -1.91 11.63 -0.20
CA THR A 25 -1.88 10.38 0.57
C THR A 25 -2.49 9.22 -0.22
N LYS A 26 -3.60 9.41 -0.92
CA LYS A 26 -4.21 8.38 -1.79
C LYS A 26 -3.27 7.95 -2.91
N SER A 27 -2.53 8.89 -3.51
CA SER A 27 -1.53 8.58 -4.53
C SER A 27 -0.35 7.81 -3.95
N SER A 28 0.11 8.18 -2.75
CA SER A 28 1.20 7.50 -2.02
C SER A 28 0.80 6.08 -1.57
N LEU A 29 -0.43 5.88 -1.08
CA LEU A 29 -0.94 4.55 -0.72
C LEU A 29 -0.95 3.57 -1.89
N LYS A 30 -1.13 4.04 -3.13
CA LYS A 30 -1.01 3.19 -4.33
C LYS A 30 0.42 2.71 -4.57
N SER A 31 1.45 3.42 -4.13
CA SER A 31 2.84 2.96 -4.22
C SER A 31 3.23 2.08 -3.02
N ILE A 32 2.60 2.27 -1.86
CA ILE A 32 2.80 1.50 -0.62
C ILE A 32 2.01 0.17 -0.62
N VAL A 33 1.43 -0.26 -1.75
CA VAL A 33 0.73 -1.56 -1.80
C VAL A 33 1.67 -2.66 -1.28
N PRO A 34 1.31 -3.34 -0.17
CA PRO A 34 2.14 -4.37 0.44
C PRO A 34 2.52 -5.44 -0.59
N LYS A 35 3.69 -6.05 -0.41
CA LYS A 35 4.21 -7.05 -1.35
C LYS A 35 3.23 -8.22 -1.51
N GLU A 36 2.54 -8.55 -0.44
CA GLU A 36 1.48 -9.56 -0.33
C GLU A 36 0.29 -9.22 -1.24
N ILE A 37 -0.14 -7.96 -1.27
CA ILE A 37 -1.24 -7.52 -2.14
C ILE A 37 -0.81 -7.52 -3.61
N LYS A 38 0.44 -7.16 -3.90
CA LYS A 38 0.99 -7.25 -5.27
C LYS A 38 1.06 -8.70 -5.75
N LEU A 39 1.51 -9.60 -4.87
CA LEU A 39 1.56 -11.05 -5.13
C LEU A 39 0.16 -11.62 -5.39
N LEU A 40 -0.81 -11.32 -4.53
CA LEU A 40 -2.20 -11.76 -4.73
C LEU A 40 -2.78 -11.23 -6.04
N LYS A 41 -2.54 -9.95 -6.37
CA LYS A 41 -3.01 -9.37 -7.62
C LYS A 41 -2.39 -10.05 -8.84
N TYR A 42 -1.11 -10.39 -8.80
CA TYR A 42 -0.43 -11.15 -9.85
C TYR A 42 -1.07 -12.53 -10.03
N LEU A 43 -1.18 -13.30 -8.95
CA LEU A 43 -1.71 -14.67 -8.98
C LEU A 43 -3.16 -14.72 -9.46
N LEU A 44 -4.01 -13.79 -9.03
CA LEU A 44 -5.41 -13.74 -9.44
C LEU A 44 -5.62 -13.29 -10.90
N ASN A 45 -4.62 -12.64 -11.50
CA ASN A 45 -4.69 -12.16 -12.87
C ASN A 45 -4.19 -13.20 -13.90
N ILE A 46 -3.73 -14.37 -13.45
CA ILE A 46 -3.39 -15.50 -14.32
C ILE A 46 -4.70 -16.14 -14.82
N THR A 47 -4.88 -16.16 -16.15
CA THR A 47 -6.10 -16.65 -16.79
C THR A 47 -6.16 -18.17 -16.84
N ASP A 48 -5.01 -18.81 -17.07
CA ASP A 48 -4.92 -20.27 -17.14
C ASP A 48 -5.04 -20.89 -15.74
N PRO A 49 -6.00 -21.82 -15.51
CA PRO A 49 -6.22 -22.39 -14.19
C PRO A 49 -5.05 -23.22 -13.65
N GLU A 50 -4.34 -23.95 -14.51
CA GLU A 50 -3.23 -24.82 -14.11
C GLU A 50 -1.99 -23.99 -13.74
N GLU A 51 -1.68 -22.98 -14.56
CA GLU A 51 -0.61 -22.02 -14.29
C GLU A 51 -0.87 -21.26 -12.98
N ARG A 52 -2.12 -20.82 -12.76
CA ARG A 52 -2.50 -20.11 -11.53
C ARG A 52 -2.32 -20.99 -10.30
N PHE A 53 -2.78 -22.25 -10.38
CA PHE A 53 -2.67 -23.18 -9.26
C PHE A 53 -1.21 -23.50 -8.95
N SER A 54 -0.39 -23.74 -9.98
CA SER A 54 1.05 -23.97 -9.83
C SER A 54 1.75 -22.77 -9.19
N ALA A 55 1.47 -21.56 -9.66
CA ALA A 55 2.04 -20.33 -9.10
C ALA A 55 1.61 -20.09 -7.64
N LEU A 56 0.36 -20.41 -7.29
CA LEU A 56 -0.12 -20.38 -5.91
C LEU A 56 0.62 -21.39 -5.04
N ALA A 57 0.77 -22.62 -5.50
CA ALA A 57 1.47 -23.67 -4.76
C ALA A 57 2.92 -23.27 -4.46
N THR A 58 3.64 -22.70 -5.43
CA THR A 58 5.01 -22.20 -5.22
C THR A 58 5.05 -21.00 -4.29
N ALA A 59 4.16 -20.01 -4.45
CA ALA A 59 4.18 -18.79 -3.64
C ALA A 59 3.88 -19.04 -2.14
N PHE A 60 3.08 -20.06 -1.85
CA PHE A 60 2.74 -20.49 -0.49
C PHE A 60 3.49 -21.74 -0.04
N SER A 61 4.42 -22.25 -0.86
CA SER A 61 5.35 -23.26 -0.38
C SER A 61 6.21 -22.62 0.71
N PRO A 62 6.39 -23.30 1.86
CA PRO A 62 7.37 -22.88 2.86
C PRO A 62 8.71 -22.69 2.15
N GLY A 63 9.28 -21.49 2.22
CA GLY A 63 10.64 -21.29 1.75
C GLY A 63 11.58 -22.13 2.61
N ASP A 64 12.62 -22.69 2.01
CA ASP A 64 13.77 -23.15 2.77
C ASP A 64 14.26 -21.94 3.58
N GLU A 65 14.19 -22.03 4.89
CA GLU A 65 14.45 -20.97 5.87
C GLU A 65 15.93 -20.51 5.91
N HIS A 66 16.72 -20.82 4.88
CA HIS A 66 18.14 -20.56 4.79
C HIS A 66 18.54 -19.13 4.42
N GLU A 67 17.61 -18.22 4.17
CA GLU A 67 17.91 -16.81 3.88
C GLU A 67 17.41 -15.82 4.94
N ALA A 68 17.17 -16.28 6.16
CA ALA A 68 17.32 -15.43 7.33
C ALA A 68 18.78 -15.47 7.80
N LYS A 69 19.71 -15.04 6.95
CA LYS A 69 21.03 -14.61 7.45
C LYS A 69 20.73 -13.39 8.33
N VAL A 70 20.66 -13.65 9.63
CA VAL A 70 20.60 -12.66 10.69
C VAL A 70 21.81 -11.74 10.49
N ILE A 71 21.65 -10.67 9.72
CA ILE A 71 22.51 -9.49 9.76
C ILE A 71 22.12 -8.80 11.07
N GLY A 72 22.60 -9.36 12.18
CA GLY A 72 22.21 -8.97 13.52
C GLY A 72 22.93 -9.69 14.67
N SER A 73 23.96 -10.48 14.40
CA SER A 73 24.91 -10.91 15.46
C SER A 73 25.90 -9.79 15.75
N LEU A 74 25.41 -8.68 16.28
CA LEU A 74 26.18 -7.64 16.97
C LEU A 74 25.34 -7.22 18.18
N HIS A 75 25.29 -8.09 19.18
CA HIS A 75 24.99 -7.66 20.53
C HIS A 75 26.32 -7.42 21.24
N THR A 76 26.47 -6.21 21.78
CA THR A 76 27.56 -5.72 22.63
C THR A 76 27.71 -6.57 23.89
#